data_AF-A0A258L2E1-F1
#
_entry.id   AF-A0A258L2E1-F1
#
_cell.length_a   1.000
_cell.length_b   1.000
_cell.length_c   1.000
_cell.angle_alpha   90.00
_cell.angle_beta   90.00
_cell.angle_gamma   90.00
#
_symmetry.space_group_name_H-M   'P 1'
#
loop_
_entity.id
_entity.type
_entity.pdbx_description
1 polymer ?
#
loop_
_entity_poly.entity_id
_entity_poly.type
_entity_poly.pdbx_seq_one_letter_code
_entity_poly.pdbx_strand_id
1 'polypeptide(L)'
;MMAHEDKISDACFDGMLTAAEGVDLAVSNVLRAAAACDGDIEKLCADVDMGEGRIVQCLIDKKAEISTPCRAEETGLESRAKK
;
A
#
# COMPACT_ATOMS: atom_id res chain seq x y z
N MET A 1 -18.00 -20.41 13.81
CA MET A 1 -17.13 -21.60 13.94
C MET A 1 -16.41 -21.77 12.62
N MET A 2 -15.15 -21.34 12.58
CA MET A 2 -14.28 -21.57 11.42
C MET A 2 -13.68 -22.97 11.56
N ALA A 3 -13.59 -23.71 10.46
CA ALA A 3 -13.06 -25.07 10.49
C ALA A 3 -11.57 -25.04 10.88
N HIS A 4 -11.16 -25.91 11.81
CA HIS A 4 -9.77 -26.19 12.22
C HIS A 4 -9.05 -25.14 13.10
N GLU A 5 -9.80 -24.34 13.86
CA GLU A 5 -9.22 -23.40 14.85
C GLU A 5 -8.32 -24.10 15.89
N ASP A 6 -8.60 -25.36 16.21
CA ASP A 6 -7.84 -26.20 17.16
C ASP A 6 -6.48 -26.68 16.63
N LYS A 7 -6.14 -26.39 15.37
CA LYS A 7 -4.87 -26.80 14.74
C LYS A 7 -3.81 -25.70 14.71
N ILE A 8 -4.18 -24.48 15.09
CA ILE A 8 -3.29 -23.32 15.05
C ILE A 8 -2.80 -23.05 16.47
N SER A 9 -1.49 -22.80 16.63
CA SER A 9 -0.92 -22.42 17.92
C SER A 9 -1.35 -21.01 18.31
N ASP A 10 -1.42 -20.71 19.60
CA ASP A 10 -1.74 -19.36 20.10
C ASP A 10 -0.82 -18.30 19.47
N ALA A 11 0.46 -18.62 19.29
CA ALA A 11 1.43 -17.74 18.63
C ALA A 11 1.11 -17.48 17.14
N CYS A 12 0.59 -18.47 16.42
CA CYS A 12 0.19 -18.29 15.02
C CYS A 12 -1.12 -17.50 14.91
N PHE A 13 -2.04 -17.70 15.85
CA PHE A 13 -3.27 -16.91 15.94
C PHE A 13 -2.98 -15.44 16.26
N ASP A 14 -2.13 -15.19 17.27
CA ASP A 14 -1.66 -13.85 17.65
C ASP A 14 -0.91 -13.15 16.50
N GLY A 15 -0.08 -13.89 15.77
CA GLY A 15 0.58 -13.39 14.56
C GLY A 15 -0.41 -12.97 13.47
N MET A 16 -1.49 -13.74 13.25
CA MET A 16 -2.54 -13.37 12.31
C MET A 16 -3.31 -12.11 12.75
N LEU A 17 -3.60 -11.98 14.05
CA LEU A 17 -4.27 -10.80 14.58
C LEU A 17 -3.40 -9.55 14.43
N THR A 18 -2.12 -9.65 14.78
CA THR A 18 -1.13 -8.59 14.58
C THR A 18 -1.02 -8.19 13.11
N ALA A 19 -1.00 -9.19 12.20
CA ALA A 19 -0.99 -8.92 10.76
C ALA A 19 -2.27 -8.21 10.30
N ALA A 20 -3.45 -8.59 10.82
CA ALA A 20 -4.72 -7.97 10.48
C ALA A 20 -4.76 -6.49 10.87
N GLU A 21 -4.20 -6.12 12.02
CA GLU A 21 -4.03 -4.72 12.43
C GLU A 21 -3.14 -3.93 11.45
N GLY A 22 -2.08 -4.58 10.95
CA GLY A 22 -1.20 -4.00 9.93
C GLY A 22 -1.90 -3.75 8.58
N VAL A 23 -2.88 -4.58 8.21
CA VAL A 23 -3.61 -4.44 6.94
C VAL A 23 -4.47 -3.18 6.91
N ASP A 24 -5.20 -2.85 7.97
CA ASP A 24 -6.06 -1.66 7.99
C ASP A 24 -5.25 -0.37 7.82
N LEU A 25 -4.10 -0.29 8.51
CA LEU A 25 -3.15 0.80 8.36
C LEU A 25 -2.59 0.87 6.93
N ALA A 26 -2.20 -0.28 6.36
CA ALA A 26 -1.68 -0.36 5.00
C ALA A 26 -2.72 0.11 3.96
N VAL A 27 -3.98 -0.30 4.09
CA VAL A 27 -5.07 0.13 3.20
C VAL A 27 -5.28 1.65 3.30
N SER A 28 -5.35 2.19 4.51
CA SER A 28 -5.50 3.64 4.73
C SER A 28 -4.36 4.44 4.09
N ASN A 29 -3.14 3.93 4.16
CA ASN A 29 -1.96 4.52 3.53
C ASN A 29 -2.07 4.51 2.00
N VAL A 30 -2.46 3.38 1.41
CA VAL A 30 -2.63 3.22 -0.03
C VAL A 30 -3.72 4.16 -0.55
N LEU A 31 -4.86 4.27 0.13
CA LEU A 31 -5.96 5.15 -0.28
C LEU A 31 -5.57 6.62 -0.30
N ARG A 32 -4.81 7.09 0.71
CA ARG A 32 -4.29 8.47 0.73
C ARG A 32 -3.34 8.73 -0.44
N ALA A 33 -2.40 7.83 -0.67
CA ALA A 33 -1.46 7.96 -1.78
C ALA A 33 -2.18 7.93 -3.12
N ALA A 34 -3.13 7.00 -3.33
CA ALA A 34 -3.93 6.93 -4.54
C ALA A 34 -4.69 8.24 -4.80
N ALA A 35 -5.34 8.81 -3.77
CA ALA A 35 -6.05 10.08 -3.91
C ALA A 35 -5.11 11.27 -4.22
N ALA A 36 -3.93 11.32 -3.59
CA ALA A 36 -2.95 12.37 -3.84
C ALA A 36 -2.26 12.25 -5.21
N CYS A 37 -2.12 11.02 -5.71
CA CYS A 37 -1.44 10.70 -6.96
C CYS A 37 -2.38 10.50 -8.15
N ASP A 38 -3.70 10.58 -7.98
CA ASP A 38 -4.70 10.24 -9.00
C ASP A 38 -4.42 10.91 -10.35
N GLY A 39 -4.24 12.24 -10.35
CA GLY A 39 -3.92 12.99 -11.57
C GLY A 39 -2.53 12.69 -12.14
N ASP A 40 -1.58 12.20 -11.34
CA ASP A 40 -0.28 11.74 -11.82
C ASP A 40 -0.39 10.34 -12.42
N ILE A 41 -1.20 9.45 -11.84
CA ILE A 41 -1.49 8.11 -12.38
C ILE A 41 -2.09 8.24 -13.77
N GLU A 42 -3.10 9.11 -13.94
CA GLU A 42 -3.73 9.34 -15.25
C GLU A 42 -2.77 9.95 -16.28
N LYS A 43 -1.85 10.83 -15.86
CA LYS A 43 -0.95 11.51 -16.81
C LYS A 43 0.28 10.69 -17.17
N LEU A 44 0.79 9.92 -16.21
CA LEU A 44 2.12 9.31 -16.28
C LEU A 44 2.07 7.79 -16.43
N CYS A 45 0.98 7.16 -15.98
CA CYS A 45 0.87 5.71 -15.82
C CYS A 45 -0.44 5.14 -16.41
N ALA A 46 -1.14 5.87 -17.30
CA ALA A 46 -2.42 5.43 -17.88
C ALA A 46 -2.34 4.09 -18.63
N ASP A 47 -1.19 3.79 -19.25
CA ASP A 47 -0.96 2.56 -20.01
C ASP A 47 -0.47 1.39 -19.13
N VAL A 48 -0.37 1.59 -17.81
CA VAL A 48 0.08 0.56 -16.87
C VAL A 48 -1.13 -0.21 -16.37
N ASP A 49 -1.11 -1.51 -16.57
CA ASP A 49 -2.14 -2.40 -16.03
C ASP A 49 -2.19 -2.32 -14.49
N MET A 50 -3.40 -2.37 -13.95
CA MET A 50 -3.63 -2.41 -12.50
C MET A 50 -3.18 -3.74 -11.87
N GLY A 51 -3.01 -3.72 -10.55
CA GLY A 51 -2.62 -4.88 -9.74
C GLY A 51 -1.11 -5.03 -9.56
N GLU A 52 -0.74 -5.91 -8.64
CA GLU A 52 0.66 -6.30 -8.35
C GLU A 52 1.62 -5.13 -8.02
N GLY A 53 1.07 -3.98 -7.62
CA GLY A 53 1.86 -2.78 -7.33
C GLY A 53 2.44 -2.08 -8.56
N ARG A 54 2.04 -2.43 -9.79
CA ARG A 54 2.62 -1.87 -11.03
C ARG A 54 2.45 -0.35 -11.15
N ILE A 55 1.28 0.19 -10.75
CA ILE A 55 1.04 1.64 -10.71
C ILE A 55 2.00 2.33 -9.74
N VAL A 56 2.21 1.74 -8.56
CA VAL A 56 3.15 2.28 -7.56
C VAL A 56 4.56 2.31 -8.13
N GLN A 57 5.00 1.23 -8.78
CA GLN A 57 6.31 1.18 -9.42
C GLN A 57 6.46 2.24 -10.51
N CYS A 58 5.45 2.43 -11.36
CA CYS A 58 5.46 3.48 -12.37
C CYS A 58 5.63 4.88 -11.77
N LEU A 59 4.92 5.20 -10.68
CA LEU A 59 5.05 6.48 -9.99
C LEU A 59 6.44 6.66 -9.36
N ILE A 60 7.04 5.59 -8.80
CA ILE A 60 8.40 5.60 -8.24
C ILE A 60 9.43 5.86 -9.35
N ASP A 61 9.31 5.19 -10.49
CA ASP A 61 10.22 5.37 -11.63
C ASP A 61 10.13 6.79 -12.18
N LYS A 62 8.94 7.38 -12.13
CA LYS A 62 8.64 8.75 -12.55
C LYS A 62 8.64 9.76 -11.39
N LYS A 63 9.27 9.45 -10.26
CA LYS A 63 9.24 10.32 -9.07
C LYS A 63 9.67 11.75 -9.34
N ALA A 64 10.51 12.03 -10.34
CA ALA A 64 10.89 13.41 -10.66
C ALA A 64 9.72 14.22 -11.26
N GLU A 65 8.80 13.53 -11.94
CA GLU A 65 7.71 14.10 -12.74
C GLU A 65 6.38 14.21 -11.98
N ILE A 66 6.21 13.47 -10.87
CA ILE A 66 4.98 13.51 -10.07
C ILE A 66 4.77 14.88 -9.39
N SER A 67 3.51 15.20 -9.14
CA SER A 67 3.11 16.42 -8.45
C SER A 67 3.59 16.49 -7.00
N THR A 68 3.66 17.70 -6.45
CA THR A 68 3.99 17.91 -5.03
C THR A 68 3.12 17.11 -4.05
N PRO A 69 1.78 17.03 -4.18
CA PRO A 69 0.97 16.22 -3.27
C PRO A 69 1.30 14.73 -3.36
N CYS A 70 1.46 14.17 -4.56
CA CYS A 70 1.83 12.77 -4.73
C CYS A 70 3.21 12.45 -4.12
N ARG A 71 4.18 13.34 -4.32
CA ARG A 71 5.53 13.21 -3.75
C ARG A 71 5.54 13.21 -2.22
N ALA A 72 4.68 14.01 -1.60
CA ALA A 72 4.56 14.02 -0.14
C ALA A 72 4.07 12.67 0.40
N GLU A 73 3.11 12.03 -0.27
CA GLU A 73 2.64 10.69 0.10
C GLU A 73 3.67 9.60 -0.21
N GLU A 74 4.38 9.67 -1.35
CA GLU A 74 5.48 8.73 -1.67
C GLU A 74 6.54 8.71 -0.55
N THR A 75 7.05 9.88 -0.17
CA THR A 75 8.03 10.00 0.92
C THR A 75 7.43 9.59 2.26
N GLY A 76 6.14 9.89 2.48
CA GLY A 76 5.40 9.46 3.66
C GLY A 76 5.29 7.93 3.78
N LEU A 77 4.99 7.25 2.67
CA LEU A 77 4.89 5.79 2.60
C LEU A 77 6.24 5.13 2.89
N GLU A 78 7.34 5.61 2.29
CA GLU A 78 8.67 5.07 2.56
C GLU A 78 9.03 5.12 4.05
N SER A 79 8.67 6.22 4.74
CA SER A 79 8.92 6.37 6.17
C SER A 79 8.10 5.42 7.04
N ARG A 80 6.88 5.07 6.60
CA ARG A 80 5.96 4.16 7.30
C ARG A 80 6.36 2.69 7.08
N ALA A 81 6.86 2.35 5.90
CA ALA A 81 7.23 0.99 5.52
C ALA A 81 8.56 0.50 6.14
N LYS A 82 9.43 1.43 6.56
CA LYS A 82 10.72 1.11 7.23
C LYS A 82 10.59 0.92 8.75
N LYS A 83 9.38 1.08 9.30
CA LYS A 83 9.10 1.01 10.72
C LYS A 83 8.56 -0.37 11.09
#